data_AF-A0A842ULP4-F1
#
_entry.id   AF-A0A842ULP4-F1
#
_cell.length_a   1.000
_cell.length_b   1.000
_cell.length_c   1.000
_cell.angle_alpha   90.00
_cell.angle_beta   90.00
_cell.angle_gamma   90.00
#
_symmetry.space_group_name_H-M   'P 1'
#
loop_
_entity.id
_entity.type
_entity.pdbx_description
1 polymer ?
#
loop_
_entity_poly.entity_id
_entity_poly.type
_entity_poly.pdbx_seq_one_letter_code
_entity_poly.pdbx_strand_id
1 'polypeptide(L)'
;MKKKKKWISATIALIAVVAIIGIWFGFSANNAIGKTTTNTITDTNIVNEGGSGKVTIIEYSDFQCSFCAKALPVLNQIKETYEDKVEIIYKH
;
A
#
# COMPACT_ATOMS: atom_id res chain seq x y z
N MET A 1 -45.56 -5.52 36.49
CA MET A 1 -44.17 -5.14 36.12
C MET A 1 -43.45 -6.13 35.16
N LYS A 2 -44.12 -7.15 34.60
CA LYS A 2 -43.44 -8.21 33.78
C LYS A 2 -43.27 -7.88 32.29
N LYS A 3 -44.05 -6.94 31.74
CA LYS A 3 -43.99 -6.55 30.32
C LYS A 3 -42.75 -5.72 29.96
N LYS A 4 -42.28 -4.85 30.87
CA LYS A 4 -41.09 -4.01 30.65
C LYS A 4 -39.79 -4.83 30.59
N LYS A 5 -39.66 -5.89 31.41
CA LYS A 5 -38.51 -6.80 31.38
C LYS A 5 -38.42 -7.63 30.10
N LYS A 6 -39.56 -8.05 29.52
CA LYS A 6 -39.58 -8.81 28.25
C LYS A 6 -39.19 -7.96 27.03
N TRP A 7 -39.51 -6.67 27.03
CA TRP A 7 -39.08 -5.75 25.96
C TRP A 7 -37.60 -5.40 26.05
N ILE A 8 -37.07 -5.22 27.27
CA ILE A 8 -35.65 -4.94 27.49
C ILE A 8 -34.77 -6.15 27.11
N SER A 9 -35.21 -7.38 27.39
CA SER A 9 -34.45 -8.58 26.95
C SER A 9 -34.45 -8.75 25.43
N ALA A 10 -35.53 -8.35 24.75
CA ALA A 10 -35.63 -8.43 23.30
C ALA A 10 -34.75 -7.40 22.60
N THR A 11 -34.64 -6.17 23.12
CA THR A 11 -33.75 -5.14 22.56
C THR A 11 -32.27 -5.45 22.81
N ILE A 12 -31.90 -5.98 23.97
CA ILE A 12 -30.51 -6.40 24.24
C ILE A 12 -30.10 -7.55 23.30
N ALA A 13 -30.98 -8.52 23.06
CA ALA A 13 -30.73 -9.61 22.12
C ALA A 13 -30.55 -9.10 20.68
N LEU A 14 -31.35 -8.13 20.24
CA LEU A 14 -31.25 -7.53 18.91
C LEU A 14 -29.93 -6.76 18.73
N ILE A 15 -29.52 -5.96 19.72
CA ILE A 15 -28.26 -5.20 19.68
C ILE A 15 -27.07 -6.15 19.65
N ALA A 16 -27.10 -7.24 20.42
CA ALA A 16 -26.05 -8.26 20.40
C ALA A 16 -25.92 -8.95 19.03
N VAL A 17 -27.04 -9.27 18.38
CA VAL A 17 -27.04 -9.87 17.04
C VAL A 17 -26.50 -8.90 15.99
N VAL A 18 -26.90 -7.63 16.03
CA VAL A 18 -26.39 -6.59 15.12
C VAL A 18 -24.89 -6.34 15.32
N ALA A 19 -24.39 -6.36 16.56
CA ALA A 19 -22.97 -6.23 16.86
C ALA A 19 -22.17 -7.44 16.33
N ILE A 20 -22.67 -8.67 16.50
CA ILE A 20 -22.01 -9.89 16.00
C ILE A 20 -21.94 -9.89 14.47
N ILE A 21 -23.02 -9.47 13.79
CA ILE A 21 -23.05 -9.32 12.33
C ILE A 21 -22.09 -8.22 11.88
N GLY A 22 -22.06 -7.08 12.58
CA GLY A 22 -21.14 -5.98 12.29
C GLY A 22 -19.67 -6.35 12.50
N ILE A 23 -19.35 -7.23 13.44
CA ILE A 23 -17.98 -7.75 13.64
C ILE A 23 -17.63 -8.74 12.51
N TRP A 24 -18.54 -9.60 12.08
CA TRP A 24 -18.31 -10.55 10.98
C TRP A 24 -18.12 -9.85 9.62
N PHE A 25 -18.88 -8.78 9.36
CA PHE A 25 -18.74 -7.98 8.14
C PHE A 25 -17.67 -6.88 8.24
N GLY A 26 -17.37 -6.37 9.44
CA GLY A 26 -16.46 -5.24 9.67
C GLY A 26 -15.02 -5.60 10.01
N PHE A 27 -14.74 -6.86 10.39
CA PHE A 27 -13.36 -7.34 10.57
C PHE A 27 -12.78 -7.90 9.27
N SER A 28 -12.83 -7.12 8.19
CA SER A 28 -12.16 -7.48 6.93
C SER A 28 -11.27 -6.37 6.37
N ALA A 29 -10.88 -5.39 7.19
CA ALA A 29 -10.11 -4.24 6.69
C ALA A 29 -9.06 -3.64 7.62
N ASN A 30 -8.54 -4.35 8.65
CA ASN A 30 -7.44 -3.78 9.47
C ASN A 30 -6.31 -4.75 9.83
N ASN A 31 -6.25 -5.96 9.26
CA ASN A 31 -5.00 -6.73 9.30
C ASN A 31 -4.06 -6.26 8.17
N ALA A 32 -3.78 -4.96 8.15
CA ALA A 32 -2.62 -4.39 7.48
C ALA A 32 -1.40 -4.48 8.40
N ILE A 33 -1.11 -5.68 8.92
CA ILE A 33 0.23 -6.06 9.38
C ILE A 33 0.83 -6.85 8.23
N GLY A 34 1.28 -6.11 7.23
CA GLY A 34 1.88 -6.64 6.01
C GLY A 34 3.08 -5.84 5.53
N LYS A 35 3.68 -4.98 6.38
CA LYS A 35 4.97 -4.31 6.11
C LYS A 35 6.02 -4.71 7.15
N THR A 36 6.18 -6.03 7.34
CA THR A 36 7.36 -6.63 7.95
C THR A 36 7.96 -7.61 6.96
N THR A 37 8.48 -7.07 5.85
CA THR A 37 9.54 -7.74 5.11
C THR A 37 10.81 -7.00 5.47
N THR A 38 11.48 -7.56 6.47
CA THR A 38 12.93 -7.41 6.69
C THR A 38 13.65 -7.50 5.36
N ASN A 39 14.04 -6.35 4.85
CA ASN A 39 15.28 -6.19 4.11
C ASN A 39 15.68 -4.74 4.27
N THR A 40 16.59 -4.52 5.23
CA THR A 40 17.44 -3.34 5.29
C THR A 40 18.25 -3.28 3.99
N ILE A 41 17.62 -2.82 2.92
CA ILE A 41 18.32 -2.34 1.74
C ILE A 41 18.65 -0.89 2.08
N THR A 42 19.80 -0.69 2.68
CA THR A 42 20.51 0.58 2.60
C THR A 42 21.01 0.75 1.18
N ASP A 43 20.15 1.10 0.23
CA ASP A 43 20.57 1.73 -1.02
C ASP A 43 19.94 3.12 -1.03
N THR A 44 20.78 4.13 -0.82
CA THR A 44 20.43 5.54 -0.64
C THR A 44 19.93 6.24 -1.91
N ASN A 45 19.22 5.55 -2.81
CA ASN A 45 18.82 6.11 -4.11
C ASN A 45 17.41 5.73 -4.58
N ILE A 46 16.49 5.38 -3.67
CA ILE A 46 15.09 5.17 -4.04
C ILE A 46 14.43 6.52 -4.38
N VAL A 47 14.18 6.76 -5.67
CA VAL A 47 13.58 8.02 -6.13
C VAL A 47 12.06 8.04 -5.94
N ASN A 48 11.38 6.89 -5.76
CA ASN A 48 9.94 6.82 -5.46
C ASN A 48 9.57 5.46 -4.83
N GLU A 49 9.10 5.37 -3.58
CA GLU A 49 8.73 4.05 -3.00
C GLU A 49 7.66 3.33 -3.84
N GLY A 50 8.06 2.21 -4.45
CA GLY A 50 7.15 1.34 -5.18
C GLY A 50 6.24 0.56 -4.26
N GLY A 51 4.95 0.92 -4.25
CA GLY A 51 3.90 0.07 -3.71
C GLY A 51 3.88 -1.32 -4.36
N SER A 52 3.30 -2.30 -3.66
CA SER A 52 3.12 -3.67 -4.18
C SER A 52 2.49 -3.66 -5.57
N GLY A 53 3.21 -4.16 -6.58
CA GLY A 53 2.76 -4.24 -7.97
C GLY A 53 3.41 -3.25 -8.96
N LYS A 54 4.38 -2.44 -8.54
CA LYS A 54 5.15 -1.58 -9.47
C LYS A 54 6.32 -2.34 -10.12
N VAL A 55 6.64 -1.95 -11.35
CA VAL A 55 7.85 -2.39 -12.06
C VAL A 55 9.01 -1.47 -11.70
N THR A 56 10.09 -2.04 -11.15
CA THR A 56 11.28 -1.27 -10.76
C THR A 56 12.35 -1.33 -11.85
N ILE A 57 12.81 -0.16 -12.28
CA ILE A 57 13.90 0.03 -13.26
C ILE A 57 15.11 0.58 -12.50
N ILE A 58 16.22 -0.16 -12.51
CA ILE A 58 17.48 0.29 -11.91
C ILE A 58 18.39 0.79 -13.03
N GLU A 59 18.64 2.09 -13.06
CA GLU A 59 19.55 2.74 -13.99
C GLU A 59 20.96 2.79 -13.37
N TYR A 60 21.93 2.09 -13.97
CA TYR A 60 23.34 2.27 -13.66
C TYR A 60 23.93 3.35 -14.58
N SER A 61 24.31 4.49 -14.02
CA SER A 61 24.75 5.66 -14.80
C SER A 61 25.84 6.47 -14.09
N ASP A 62 26.69 7.11 -14.87
CA ASP A 62 27.74 8.03 -14.43
C ASP A 62 27.47 9.42 -15.02
N PHE A 63 27.64 10.47 -14.22
CA PHE A 63 27.50 11.87 -14.66
C PHE A 63 28.46 12.27 -15.79
N GLN A 64 29.58 11.54 -15.95
CA GLN A 64 30.56 11.75 -17.02
C GLN A 64 30.21 10.96 -18.31
N CYS A 65 29.21 10.08 -18.28
CA CYS A 65 28.85 9.25 -19.43
C CYS A 65 27.91 9.97 -20.41
N SER A 66 28.43 10.32 -21.59
CA SER A 66 27.65 11.01 -22.64
C SER A 66 26.47 10.20 -23.19
N PHE A 67 26.49 8.87 -23.06
CA PHE A 67 25.38 8.01 -23.49
C PHE A 67 24.27 7.95 -22.44
N CYS A 68 24.61 7.93 -21.15
CA CYS A 68 23.63 7.96 -20.07
C CYS A 68 22.80 9.25 -20.11
N ALA A 69 23.44 10.40 -20.41
CA ALA A 69 22.73 11.66 -20.61
C ALA A 69 21.66 11.61 -21.71
N LYS A 70 21.85 10.76 -22.74
CA LYS A 70 20.87 10.55 -23.82
C LYS A 70 19.72 9.64 -23.42
N ALA A 71 19.86 8.85 -22.35
CA ALA A 71 18.81 7.97 -21.84
C ALA A 71 17.80 8.73 -20.96
N LEU A 72 18.20 9.84 -20.32
CA LEU A 72 17.35 10.64 -19.44
C LEU A 72 15.98 11.04 -20.05
N PRO A 73 15.88 11.50 -21.33
CA PRO A 73 14.59 11.84 -21.92
C PRO A 73 13.64 10.65 -22.01
N VAL A 74 14.17 9.45 -22.29
CA VAL A 74 13.37 8.22 -22.38
C VAL A 74 12.90 7.78 -21.00
N LEU A 75 13.77 7.86 -19.99
CA LEU A 75 13.40 7.55 -18.60
C LEU A 75 12.31 8.49 -18.09
N ASN A 76 12.38 9.79 -18.44
CA ASN A 76 11.33 10.76 -18.12
C ASN A 76 10.01 10.42 -18.81
N GLN A 77 10.02 10.05 -20.09
CA GLN A 77 8.82 9.61 -20.81
C GLN A 77 8.19 8.37 -20.18
N ILE A 78 9.00 7.41 -19.74
CA ILE A 78 8.52 6.22 -19.03
C ILE A 78 7.86 6.61 -17.72
N LYS A 79 8.48 7.51 -16.95
CA LYS A 79 7.94 8.01 -15.69
C LYS A 79 6.61 8.75 -15.90
N GLU A 80 6.49 9.57 -16.93
CA GLU A 80 5.24 10.28 -17.27
C GLU A 80 4.15 9.33 -17.80
N THR A 81 4.52 8.32 -18.58
CA THR A 81 3.53 7.40 -19.17
C THR A 81 2.97 6.41 -18.16
N TYR A 82 3.82 5.98 -17.22
CA TYR A 82 3.50 4.89 -16.30
C TYR A 82 3.43 5.31 -14.84
N GLU A 83 3.68 6.58 -14.50
CA GLU A 83 3.51 7.22 -13.18
C GLU A 83 3.58 6.24 -12.00
N ASP A 84 2.43 5.91 -11.41
CA ASP A 84 2.29 5.07 -10.22
C ASP A 84 2.58 3.58 -10.44
N LYS A 85 2.94 3.16 -11.64
CA LYS A 85 3.23 1.77 -12.00
C LYS A 85 4.71 1.50 -12.16
N VAL A 86 5.54 2.53 -12.29
CA VAL A 86 6.99 2.38 -12.51
C VAL A 86 7.78 3.15 -11.46
N GLU A 87 8.78 2.49 -10.89
CA GLU A 87 9.76 3.08 -9.99
C GLU A 87 11.12 3.09 -10.67
N ILE A 88 11.74 4.25 -10.82
CA ILE A 88 13.08 4.38 -11.40
C ILE A 88 14.06 4.71 -10.27
N ILE A 89 15.12 3.90 -10.14
CA ILE A 89 16.18 4.01 -9.13
C ILE A 89 17.48 4.27 -9.88
N TYR A 90 18.19 5.34 -9.50
CA TYR A 90 19.52 5.65 -10.04
C TYR A 90 20.61 4.98 -9.21
N LYS A 91 21.64 4.46 -9.86
CA LYS A 91 22.84 3.89 -9.23
C LYS A 91 24.08 4.33 -10.00
N HIS A 92 25.11 4.74 -9.27
CA HIS A 92 26.38 5.18 -9.85
C HIS A 92 27.32 4.00 -10.10
#